data_AF-A0A7X3ML90-F1
#
_entry.id   AF-A0A7X3ML90-F1
#
_cell.length_a   1.000
_cell.length_b   1.000
_cell.length_c   1.000
_cell.angle_alpha   90.00
_cell.angle_beta   90.00
_cell.angle_gamma   90.00
#
_symmetry.space_group_name_H-M   'P 1'
#
loop_
_entity.id
_entity.type
_entity.pdbx_description
1 polymer ?
#
loop_
_entity_poly.entity_id
_entity_poly.type
_entity_poly.pdbx_seq_one_letter_code
_entity_poly.pdbx_strand_id
1 'polypeptide(L)'
;MEKRYYIAYGSNLNIRQMRMRCPGARIIGTSVIEGYRLLFKGSRTGSYLTIEPQEGASVPVAAWAVTEEDEAALDRYEGFPSFYYKKEMELPLKGIKTGKVRLRKVFVYIMHEDRPLGLPSEFYMETCRQGYQSFGFDEAFLEQAYADSREEFPGGWKNGDACFMVTNRKNGYTGNYTVLGFDGKYFWLQNSRGSRYRASAGRMFRSKEEALGIREPAAKEELE
;
A
#
# COMPACT_ATOMS: atom_id res chain seq x y z
N MET A 1 32.39 7.20 -12.70
CA MET A 1 31.25 6.38 -12.26
C MET A 1 29.96 7.14 -12.51
N GLU A 2 28.95 6.44 -13.04
CA GLU A 2 27.61 6.99 -13.21
C GLU A 2 26.94 7.15 -11.83
N LYS A 3 26.19 8.24 -11.62
CA LYS A 3 25.54 8.47 -10.32
C LYS A 3 24.33 7.55 -10.19
N ARG A 4 24.32 6.71 -9.17
CA ARG A 4 23.20 5.84 -8.79
C ARG A 4 22.22 6.61 -7.88
N TYR A 5 20.93 6.42 -8.12
CA TYR A 5 19.86 7.06 -7.36
C TYR A 5 18.94 6.01 -6.77
N TYR A 6 18.91 5.92 -5.44
CA TYR A 6 17.99 5.08 -4.69
C TYR A 6 16.76 5.88 -4.29
N ILE A 7 15.56 5.31 -4.46
CA ILE A 7 14.33 5.90 -3.93
C ILE A 7 13.79 5.12 -2.72
N ALA A 8 13.51 5.85 -1.65
CA ALA A 8 12.94 5.31 -0.42
C ALA A 8 11.47 5.72 -0.27
N TYR A 9 10.64 4.79 0.19
CA TYR A 9 9.23 5.00 0.56
C TYR A 9 8.91 4.62 2.02
N GLY A 10 9.87 4.00 2.73
CA GLY A 10 9.68 3.45 4.08
C GLY A 10 10.75 3.92 5.07
N SER A 11 11.28 3.03 5.91
CA SER A 11 12.21 3.38 7.01
C SER A 11 13.47 4.12 6.55
N ASN A 12 13.94 3.93 5.32
CA ASN A 12 15.07 4.68 4.76
C ASN A 12 14.76 6.18 4.48
N LEU A 13 13.51 6.62 4.68
CA LEU A 13 13.17 8.04 4.80
C LEU A 13 13.66 8.64 6.13
N ASN A 14 13.92 7.82 7.17
CA ASN A 14 14.49 8.31 8.41
C ASN A 14 15.96 8.72 8.17
N ILE A 15 16.21 10.03 8.13
CA ILE A 15 17.51 10.62 7.77
C ILE A 15 18.63 10.12 8.69
N ARG A 16 18.35 9.94 9.99
CA ARG A 16 19.37 9.47 10.95
C ARG A 16 19.75 8.01 10.65
N GLN A 17 18.78 7.13 10.43
CA GLN A 17 19.06 5.74 10.07
C GLN A 17 19.77 5.64 8.72
N MET A 18 19.32 6.41 7.73
CA MET A 18 19.92 6.43 6.41
C MET A 18 21.38 6.86 6.46
N ARG A 19 21.72 7.90 7.24
CA ARG A 19 23.11 8.36 7.40
C ARG A 19 24.01 7.36 8.11
N MET A 20 23.47 6.58 9.06
CA MET A 20 24.25 5.51 9.71
C MET A 20 24.51 4.34 8.77
N ARG A 21 23.53 3.99 7.93
CA ARG A 21 23.63 2.88 6.98
C ARG A 21 24.47 3.21 5.75
N CYS A 22 24.29 4.43 5.23
CA CYS A 22 24.87 4.93 4.00
C CYS A 22 25.51 6.31 4.25
N PRO A 23 26.73 6.37 4.81
CA PRO A 23 27.38 7.63 5.14
C PRO A 23 27.68 8.52 3.92
N GLY A 24 27.80 7.92 2.72
CA GLY A 24 28.02 8.64 1.47
C GLY A 24 26.73 9.19 0.85
N ALA A 25 25.56 8.76 1.33
CA ALA A 25 24.29 9.06 0.69
C ALA A 25 23.89 10.54 0.84
N ARG A 26 23.33 11.10 -0.22
CA ARG A 26 22.92 12.51 -0.26
C ARG A 26 21.48 12.64 -0.74
N ILE A 27 20.66 13.38 -0.01
CA ILE A 27 19.29 13.72 -0.43
C ILE A 27 19.36 14.56 -1.71
N ILE A 28 18.64 14.11 -2.75
CA ILE A 28 18.57 14.76 -4.06
C ILE A 28 17.26 15.51 -4.24
N GLY A 29 16.15 14.88 -3.83
CA GLY A 29 14.82 15.41 -4.08
C GLY A 29 13.74 14.41 -3.74
N THR A 30 12.53 14.71 -4.15
CA THR A 30 11.35 13.85 -3.96
C THR A 30 10.65 13.59 -5.29
N SER A 31 9.83 12.56 -5.33
CA SER A 31 8.98 12.21 -6.47
C SER A 31 7.75 11.44 -5.98
N VAL A 32 6.88 11.10 -6.90
CA VAL A 32 5.78 10.17 -6.70
C VAL A 32 5.95 9.01 -7.68
N ILE A 33 5.65 7.79 -7.22
CA ILE A 33 5.51 6.60 -8.07
C ILE A 33 4.02 6.41 -8.34
N GLU A 34 3.58 6.64 -9.56
CA GLU A 34 2.20 6.44 -9.99
C GLU A 34 1.90 4.97 -10.27
N GLY A 35 0.66 4.55 -10.00
CA GLY A 35 0.19 3.18 -10.24
C GLY A 35 0.69 2.18 -9.19
N TYR A 36 1.10 2.64 -8.00
CA TYR A 36 1.54 1.79 -6.89
C TYR A 36 0.83 2.17 -5.60
N ARG A 37 0.63 1.18 -4.73
CA ARG A 37 0.19 1.37 -3.34
C ARG A 37 1.27 0.93 -2.35
N LEU A 38 1.16 1.40 -1.11
CA LEU A 38 1.96 0.91 0.01
C LEU A 38 1.23 -0.22 0.73
N LEU A 39 2.00 -1.21 1.19
CA LEU A 39 1.53 -2.30 2.04
C LEU A 39 2.60 -2.65 3.07
N PHE A 40 2.20 -3.32 4.13
CA PHE A 40 3.07 -3.98 5.08
C PHE A 40 2.99 -5.49 4.88
N LYS A 41 4.15 -6.13 4.79
CA LYS A 41 4.26 -7.58 4.63
C LYS A 41 5.12 -8.20 5.71
N GLY A 42 4.66 -9.35 6.18
CA GLY A 42 5.27 -10.10 7.25
C GLY A 42 6.63 -10.69 6.85
N SER A 43 7.54 -10.68 7.82
CA SER A 43 8.82 -11.36 7.79
C SER A 43 9.03 -12.11 9.11
N ARG A 44 10.15 -12.85 9.23
CA ARG A 44 10.51 -13.52 10.49
C ARG A 44 10.69 -12.57 11.67
N THR A 45 10.97 -11.29 11.41
CA THR A 45 11.36 -10.30 12.43
C THR A 45 10.34 -9.17 12.60
N GLY A 46 9.19 -9.26 11.93
CA GLY A 46 8.14 -8.22 11.93
C GLY A 46 7.67 -7.90 10.52
N SER A 47 6.81 -6.89 10.37
CA SER A 47 6.28 -6.50 9.06
C SER A 47 6.82 -5.16 8.61
N TYR A 48 7.17 -5.05 7.34
CA TYR A 48 7.83 -3.88 6.76
C TYR A 48 7.14 -3.40 5.50
N LEU A 49 7.34 -2.13 5.16
CA LEU A 49 6.73 -1.52 3.99
C LEU A 49 7.22 -2.15 2.70
N THR A 50 6.30 -2.26 1.75
CA THR A 50 6.58 -2.56 0.35
C THR A 50 5.63 -1.79 -0.55
N ILE A 51 5.88 -1.83 -1.86
CA ILE A 51 4.98 -1.26 -2.86
C ILE A 51 4.52 -2.34 -3.84
N GLU A 52 3.25 -2.26 -4.23
CA GLU A 52 2.67 -3.15 -5.25
C GLU A 52 1.90 -2.36 -6.29
N PRO A 53 1.81 -2.85 -7.54
CA PRO A 53 0.99 -2.21 -8.56
C PRO A 53 -0.47 -2.07 -8.13
N GLN A 54 -1.01 -0.85 -8.20
CA GLN A 54 -2.43 -0.55 -8.05
C GLN A 54 -2.78 0.68 -8.89
N GLU A 55 -3.56 0.45 -9.95
CA GLU A 55 -4.01 1.51 -10.85
C GLU A 55 -4.80 2.58 -10.08
N GLY A 56 -4.45 3.85 -10.28
CA GLY A 56 -5.04 5.00 -9.59
C GLY A 56 -4.52 5.27 -8.17
N ALA A 57 -3.53 4.49 -7.69
CA ALA A 57 -2.81 4.77 -6.46
C ALA A 57 -1.44 5.41 -6.75
N SER A 58 -0.84 6.01 -5.73
CA SER A 58 0.46 6.66 -5.84
C SER A 58 1.27 6.51 -4.54
N VAL A 59 2.59 6.53 -4.63
CA VAL A 59 3.49 6.46 -3.45
C VAL A 59 4.49 7.62 -3.46
N PRO A 60 4.51 8.48 -2.41
CA PRO A 60 5.53 9.51 -2.30
C PRO A 60 6.89 8.88 -1.95
N VAL A 61 7.95 9.38 -2.57
CA VAL A 61 9.32 8.88 -2.38
C VAL A 61 10.35 10.00 -2.25
N ALA A 62 11.40 9.73 -1.47
CA ALA A 62 12.61 10.56 -1.45
C ALA A 62 13.75 9.85 -2.17
N ALA A 63 14.50 10.61 -2.97
CA ALA A 63 15.62 10.12 -3.73
C ALA A 63 16.96 10.48 -3.06
N TRP A 64 17.82 9.47 -2.95
CA TRP A 64 19.17 9.53 -2.43
C TRP A 64 20.15 9.25 -3.56
N ALA A 65 21.16 10.10 -3.76
CA ALA A 65 22.34 9.69 -4.50
C ALA A 65 23.19 8.83 -3.58
N VAL A 66 23.61 7.67 -4.06
CA VAL A 66 24.35 6.66 -3.28
C VAL A 66 25.67 6.34 -3.98
N THR A 67 26.70 6.03 -3.21
CA THR A 67 27.93 5.42 -3.74
C THR A 67 27.75 3.92 -3.93
N GLU A 68 28.74 3.25 -4.52
CA GLU A 68 28.73 1.79 -4.66
C GLU A 68 28.77 1.09 -3.29
N GLU A 69 29.50 1.66 -2.32
CA GLU A 69 29.55 1.16 -0.95
C GLU A 69 28.21 1.32 -0.23
N ASP A 70 27.52 2.45 -0.45
CA ASP A 70 26.18 2.69 0.08
C ASP A 70 25.17 1.70 -0.53
N GLU A 71 25.22 1.45 -1.85
CA GLU A 71 24.36 0.46 -2.51
C GLU A 71 24.62 -0.95 -1.97
N ALA A 72 25.88 -1.35 -1.80
CA ALA A 72 26.22 -2.64 -1.20
C ALA A 72 25.76 -2.76 0.26
N ALA A 73 25.75 -1.66 1.02
CA ALA A 73 25.21 -1.63 2.38
C ALA A 73 23.68 -1.77 2.39
N LEU A 74 22.99 -1.12 1.44
CA LEU A 74 21.55 -1.30 1.25
C LEU A 74 21.22 -2.73 0.85
N ASP A 75 21.95 -3.34 -0.08
CA ASP A 75 21.72 -4.73 -0.51
C ASP A 75 21.76 -5.71 0.68
N ARG A 76 22.75 -5.56 1.56
CA ARG A 76 22.83 -6.37 2.79
C ARG A 76 21.67 -6.09 3.74
N TYR A 77 21.30 -4.82 3.90
CA TYR A 77 20.23 -4.42 4.82
C TYR A 77 18.84 -4.89 4.37
N GLU A 78 18.55 -4.78 3.08
CA GLU A 78 17.27 -5.16 2.47
C GLU A 78 17.19 -6.68 2.20
N GLY A 79 18.26 -7.44 2.49
CA GLY A 79 18.32 -8.87 2.24
C GLY A 79 18.23 -9.24 0.76
N PHE A 80 18.78 -8.39 -0.12
CA PHE A 80 18.75 -8.58 -1.57
C PHE A 80 19.52 -9.84 -1.99
N PRO A 81 19.02 -10.63 -2.97
CA PRO A 81 17.72 -10.50 -3.66
C PRO A 81 16.58 -11.29 -3.01
N SER A 82 16.83 -12.02 -1.92
CA SER A 82 15.90 -13.01 -1.36
C SER A 82 14.73 -12.39 -0.59
N PHE A 83 14.95 -11.26 0.07
CA PHE A 83 13.92 -10.60 0.88
C PHE A 83 13.24 -9.47 0.10
N TYR A 84 14.04 -8.55 -0.43
CA TYR A 84 13.63 -7.58 -1.44
C TYR A 84 14.42 -7.77 -2.74
N TYR A 85 13.78 -7.55 -3.88
CA TYR A 85 14.45 -7.43 -5.18
C TYR A 85 14.62 -5.95 -5.57
N LYS A 86 15.58 -5.67 -6.45
CA LYS A 86 15.82 -4.34 -7.00
C LYS A 86 15.05 -4.16 -8.31
N LYS A 87 14.37 -3.02 -8.45
CA LYS A 87 13.68 -2.63 -9.68
C LYS A 87 14.18 -1.26 -10.12
N GLU A 88 14.58 -1.16 -11.39
CA GLU A 88 14.94 0.10 -12.04
C GLU A 88 13.67 0.78 -12.59
N MET A 89 13.60 2.11 -12.48
CA MET A 89 12.53 2.93 -13.03
C MET A 89 13.03 4.34 -13.38
N GLU A 90 12.27 5.08 -14.18
CA GLU A 90 12.57 6.49 -14.47
C GLU A 90 11.51 7.38 -13.82
N LEU A 91 11.96 8.31 -12.95
CA LEU A 91 11.06 9.19 -12.20
C LEU A 91 11.45 10.67 -12.35
N PRO A 92 10.46 11.59 -12.40
CA PRO A 92 10.70 13.02 -12.40
C PRO A 92 11.02 13.52 -10.98
N LEU A 93 12.31 13.62 -10.65
CA LEU A 93 12.74 14.05 -9.32
C LEU A 93 12.70 15.58 -9.19
N LYS A 94 11.95 16.10 -8.21
CA LYS A 94 11.96 17.51 -7.81
C LYS A 94 13.12 17.76 -6.84
N GLY A 95 14.15 18.46 -7.30
CA GLY A 95 15.37 18.66 -6.52
C GLY A 95 15.18 19.54 -5.28
N ILE A 96 15.57 19.07 -4.10
CA ILE A 96 15.28 19.72 -2.81
C ILE A 96 15.89 21.13 -2.68
N LYS A 97 17.06 21.36 -3.30
CA LYS A 97 17.76 22.66 -3.27
C LYS A 97 17.32 23.63 -4.36
N THR A 98 16.84 23.11 -5.50
CA THR A 98 16.67 23.93 -6.72
C THR A 98 15.22 24.06 -7.15
N GLY A 99 14.32 23.21 -6.63
CA GLY A 99 12.93 23.10 -7.10
C GLY A 99 12.77 22.54 -8.52
N LYS A 100 13.86 22.41 -9.28
CA LYS A 100 13.83 21.92 -10.66
C LYS A 100 13.50 20.43 -10.70
N VAL A 101 12.61 20.07 -11.62
CA VAL A 101 12.25 18.68 -11.91
C VAL A 101 13.19 18.13 -12.99
N ARG A 102 13.73 16.93 -12.77
CA ARG A 102 14.58 16.23 -13.75
C ARG A 102 14.25 14.75 -13.77
N LEU A 103 14.05 14.20 -14.97
CA LEU A 103 13.91 12.76 -15.15
C LEU A 103 15.25 12.08 -14.81
N ARG A 104 15.19 11.03 -13.98
CA ARG A 104 16.36 10.26 -13.54
C ARG A 104 16.01 8.78 -13.54
N LYS A 105 16.97 7.95 -13.98
CA LYS A 105 17.00 6.53 -13.67
C LYS A 105 17.25 6.35 -12.18
N VAL A 106 16.41 5.59 -11.53
CA VAL A 106 16.46 5.29 -10.11
C VAL A 106 16.20 3.81 -9.88
N PHE A 107 16.65 3.28 -8.76
CA PHE A 107 16.30 1.94 -8.32
C PHE A 107 15.56 1.98 -6.98
N VAL A 108 14.74 0.97 -6.77
CA VAL A 108 13.93 0.76 -5.57
C VAL A 108 14.01 -0.68 -5.13
N TYR A 109 13.85 -0.93 -3.83
CA TYR A 109 13.67 -2.28 -3.29
C TYR A 109 12.18 -2.58 -3.19
N ILE A 110 11.73 -3.74 -3.70
CA ILE A 110 10.35 -4.22 -3.57
C ILE A 110 10.39 -5.62 -2.94
N MET A 111 9.51 -5.86 -1.98
CA MET A 111 9.44 -7.15 -1.28
C MET A 111 8.68 -8.13 -2.17
N HIS A 112 9.10 -9.40 -2.20
CA HIS A 112 8.42 -10.40 -3.02
C HIS A 112 6.92 -10.48 -2.72
N GLU A 113 6.12 -10.48 -3.79
CA GLU A 113 4.68 -10.28 -3.77
C GLU A 113 3.92 -11.47 -3.14
N ASP A 114 4.54 -12.65 -3.09
CA ASP A 114 3.99 -13.87 -2.49
C ASP A 114 4.00 -13.87 -0.96
N ARG A 115 4.70 -12.92 -0.33
CA ARG A 115 4.73 -12.81 1.13
C ARG A 115 3.38 -12.34 1.69
N PRO A 116 2.95 -12.89 2.85
CA PRO A 116 1.69 -12.51 3.46
C PRO A 116 1.74 -11.06 3.95
N LEU A 117 0.57 -10.42 3.97
CA LEU A 117 0.39 -9.15 4.68
C LEU A 117 0.70 -9.33 6.17
N GLY A 118 1.08 -8.25 6.83
CA GLY A 118 1.31 -8.26 8.26
C GLY A 118 1.40 -6.85 8.80
N LEU A 119 1.07 -6.67 10.08
CA LEU A 119 1.11 -5.35 10.71
C LEU A 119 2.51 -5.02 11.22
N PRO A 120 2.95 -3.76 11.05
CA PRO A 120 4.24 -3.31 11.56
C PRO A 120 4.20 -3.21 13.09
N SER A 121 5.38 -3.22 13.72
CA SER A 121 5.49 -2.77 15.10
C SER A 121 5.29 -1.25 15.20
N GLU A 122 4.83 -0.77 16.36
CA GLU A 122 4.71 0.68 16.61
C GLU A 122 6.04 1.42 16.39
N PHE A 123 7.14 0.82 16.82
CA PHE A 123 8.48 1.37 16.62
C PHE A 123 8.83 1.55 15.13
N TYR A 124 8.49 0.57 14.29
CA TYR A 124 8.73 0.67 12.84
C TYR A 124 7.83 1.71 12.19
N MET A 125 6.55 1.75 12.58
CA MET A 125 5.59 2.74 12.11
C MET A 125 6.08 4.16 12.43
N GLU A 126 6.54 4.39 13.66
CA GLU A 126 7.06 5.69 14.11
C GLU A 126 8.34 6.08 13.38
N THR A 127 9.22 5.11 13.09
CA THR A 127 10.41 5.35 12.25
C THR A 127 10.02 5.85 10.86
N CYS A 128 9.00 5.25 10.24
CA CYS A 128 8.51 5.66 8.93
C CYS A 128 7.85 7.05 9.01
N ARG A 129 7.04 7.29 10.04
CA ARG A 129 6.38 8.58 10.30
C ARG A 129 7.37 9.73 10.39
N GLN A 130 8.45 9.58 11.16
CA GLN A 130 9.53 10.57 11.24
C GLN A 130 10.16 10.88 9.87
N GLY A 131 10.28 9.86 9.02
CA GLY A 131 10.74 10.01 7.64
C GLY A 131 9.76 10.84 6.80
N TYR A 132 8.46 10.49 6.85
CA TYR A 132 7.40 11.23 6.16
C TYR A 132 7.38 12.71 6.57
N GLN A 133 7.44 12.98 7.88
CA GLN A 133 7.52 14.34 8.41
C GLN A 133 8.75 15.10 7.91
N SER A 134 9.93 14.45 7.89
CA SER A 134 11.18 15.06 7.41
C SER A 134 11.11 15.52 5.95
N PHE A 135 10.32 14.82 5.12
CA PHE A 135 10.15 15.12 3.70
C PHE A 135 8.83 15.86 3.39
N GLY A 136 8.00 16.14 4.40
CA GLY A 136 6.70 16.79 4.22
C GLY A 136 5.68 15.94 3.45
N PHE A 137 5.76 14.62 3.58
CA PHE A 137 4.79 13.69 2.99
C PHE A 137 3.57 13.54 3.90
N ASP A 138 2.41 13.29 3.29
CA ASP A 138 1.16 13.04 4.02
C ASP A 138 1.22 11.67 4.73
N GLU A 139 1.03 11.65 6.04
CA GLU A 139 1.04 10.41 6.82
C GLU A 139 -0.15 9.51 6.50
N ALA A 140 -1.20 10.02 5.85
CA ALA A 140 -2.35 9.22 5.40
C ALA A 140 -1.95 8.04 4.51
N PHE A 141 -0.83 8.12 3.79
CA PHE A 141 -0.28 6.99 3.03
C PHE A 141 0.15 5.83 3.94
N LEU A 142 0.73 6.11 5.11
CA LEU A 142 1.11 5.09 6.08
C LEU A 142 -0.11 4.50 6.77
N GLU A 143 -1.08 5.34 7.15
CA GLU A 143 -2.33 4.90 7.79
C GLU A 143 -3.18 4.03 6.84
N GLN A 144 -3.25 4.42 5.56
CA GLN A 144 -3.91 3.61 4.53
C GLN A 144 -3.18 2.29 4.31
N ALA A 145 -1.85 2.29 4.22
CA ALA A 145 -1.06 1.06 4.13
C ALA A 145 -1.31 0.15 5.34
N TYR A 146 -1.39 0.70 6.54
CA TYR A 146 -1.69 -0.05 7.76
C TYR A 146 -3.09 -0.69 7.66
N ALA A 147 -4.11 0.09 7.28
CA ALA A 147 -5.48 -0.39 7.10
C ALA A 147 -5.58 -1.50 6.04
N ASP A 148 -4.92 -1.31 4.90
CA ASP A 148 -4.92 -2.27 3.79
C ASP A 148 -4.14 -3.55 4.10
N SER A 149 -3.23 -3.50 5.07
CA SER A 149 -2.38 -4.64 5.47
C SER A 149 -2.89 -5.37 6.69
N ARG A 150 -4.03 -4.94 7.27
CA ARG A 150 -4.74 -5.72 8.28
C ARG A 150 -5.23 -7.00 7.63
N GLU A 151 -4.97 -8.14 8.27
CA GLU A 151 -5.40 -9.46 7.80
C GLU A 151 -6.93 -9.56 7.63
N GLU A 152 -7.70 -8.63 8.18
CA GLU A 152 -9.14 -8.52 8.05
C GLU A 152 -9.59 -7.04 7.97
N PHE A 153 -10.21 -6.69 6.85
CA PHE A 153 -11.10 -5.54 6.77
C PHE A 153 -12.33 -5.77 7.68
N PRO A 154 -13.07 -4.71 8.06
CA PRO A 154 -14.22 -4.83 8.97
C PRO A 154 -15.22 -5.90 8.52
N GLY A 155 -15.59 -6.85 9.39
CA GLY A 155 -16.45 -7.99 9.03
C GLY A 155 -15.70 -9.21 8.47
N GLY A 156 -14.39 -9.30 8.73
CA GLY A 156 -13.54 -10.41 8.32
C GLY A 156 -13.23 -10.44 6.83
N TRP A 157 -13.48 -9.35 6.10
CA TRP A 157 -13.30 -9.27 4.65
C TRP A 157 -11.81 -9.18 4.31
N LYS A 158 -11.39 -9.76 3.21
CA LYS A 158 -9.99 -9.73 2.73
C LYS A 158 -9.93 -9.25 1.28
N ASN A 159 -8.76 -8.76 0.87
CA ASN A 159 -8.54 -8.44 -0.53
C ASN A 159 -8.62 -9.74 -1.35
N GLY A 160 -9.34 -9.71 -2.47
CA GLY A 160 -9.63 -10.87 -3.29
C GLY A 160 -10.91 -11.62 -2.90
N ASP A 161 -11.52 -11.34 -1.74
CA ASP A 161 -12.77 -11.99 -1.34
C ASP A 161 -13.88 -11.69 -2.36
N ALA A 162 -14.66 -12.72 -2.70
CA ALA A 162 -15.90 -12.54 -3.44
C ALA A 162 -16.97 -11.93 -2.52
N CYS A 163 -17.63 -10.87 -2.97
CA CYS A 163 -18.72 -10.24 -2.26
C CYS A 163 -19.90 -9.93 -3.19
N PHE A 164 -21.09 -9.88 -2.59
CA PHE A 164 -22.34 -9.56 -3.25
C PHE A 164 -22.85 -8.21 -2.75
N MET A 165 -23.37 -7.38 -3.66
CA MET A 165 -23.88 -6.04 -3.32
C MET A 165 -25.35 -5.84 -3.64
N VAL A 166 -26.02 -5.05 -2.80
CA VAL A 166 -27.37 -4.51 -3.06
C VAL A 166 -27.28 -3.04 -3.47
N THR A 167 -27.43 -2.76 -4.77
CA THR A 167 -27.31 -1.39 -5.32
C THR A 167 -28.64 -0.64 -5.42
N ASN A 168 -29.78 -1.35 -5.52
CA ASN A 168 -31.12 -0.76 -5.57
C ASN A 168 -32.13 -1.61 -4.77
N ARG A 169 -32.92 -0.97 -3.90
CA ARG A 169 -33.98 -1.63 -3.10
C ARG A 169 -35.15 -2.14 -3.96
N LYS A 170 -35.41 -1.51 -5.12
CA LYS A 170 -36.54 -1.86 -6.02
C LYS A 170 -36.20 -2.97 -7.02
N ASN A 171 -35.01 -2.94 -7.62
CA ASN A 171 -34.59 -3.92 -8.62
C ASN A 171 -33.46 -4.75 -8.04
N GLY A 172 -33.81 -5.99 -7.68
CA GLY A 172 -32.91 -6.92 -7.00
C GLY A 172 -31.59 -7.10 -7.75
N TYR A 173 -30.55 -7.28 -6.94
CA TYR A 173 -29.24 -7.85 -7.24
C TYR A 173 -28.29 -7.10 -8.20
N THR A 174 -27.01 -7.12 -7.82
CA THR A 174 -25.88 -6.99 -8.73
C THR A 174 -24.98 -8.22 -8.61
N GLY A 175 -24.23 -8.52 -9.67
CA GLY A 175 -23.41 -9.73 -9.80
C GLY A 175 -22.24 -9.82 -8.82
N ASN A 176 -21.36 -10.81 -9.01
CA ASN A 176 -20.19 -11.01 -8.16
C ASN A 176 -19.23 -9.81 -8.24
N TYR A 177 -18.76 -9.38 -7.08
CA TYR A 177 -17.70 -8.39 -6.94
C TYR A 177 -16.50 -9.01 -6.22
N THR A 178 -15.32 -8.49 -6.51
CA THR A 178 -14.09 -8.79 -5.78
C THR A 178 -13.76 -7.60 -4.88
N VAL A 179 -13.49 -7.87 -3.61
CA VAL A 179 -13.00 -6.87 -2.66
C VAL A 179 -11.56 -6.51 -3.03
N LEU A 180 -11.27 -5.22 -3.20
CA LEU A 180 -9.94 -4.73 -3.57
C LEU A 180 -9.19 -4.06 -2.40
N GLY A 181 -9.92 -3.52 -1.42
CA GLY A 181 -9.35 -2.76 -0.30
C GLY A 181 -10.40 -2.03 0.53
N PHE A 182 -9.97 -1.34 1.59
CA PHE A 182 -10.85 -0.57 2.48
C PHE A 182 -10.21 0.78 2.85
N ASP A 183 -10.85 1.89 2.49
CA ASP A 183 -10.31 3.26 2.70
C ASP A 183 -10.55 3.84 4.10
N GLY A 184 -10.86 2.99 5.08
CA GLY A 184 -11.28 3.40 6.42
C GLY A 184 -12.79 3.71 6.55
N LYS A 185 -13.52 3.86 5.44
CA LYS A 185 -14.96 4.13 5.43
C LYS A 185 -15.76 3.26 4.46
N TYR A 186 -15.21 3.00 3.29
CA TYR A 186 -15.81 2.23 2.21
C TYR A 186 -14.83 1.17 1.67
N PHE A 187 -15.40 0.06 1.24
CA PHE A 187 -14.70 -0.97 0.48
C PHE A 187 -14.63 -0.58 -0.99
N TRP A 188 -13.45 -0.75 -1.59
CA TRP A 188 -13.26 -0.71 -3.03
C TRP A 188 -13.56 -2.07 -3.62
N LEU A 189 -14.39 -2.11 -4.65
CA LEU A 189 -14.90 -3.35 -5.24
C LEU A 189 -14.77 -3.30 -6.76
N GLN A 190 -14.62 -4.47 -7.39
CA GLN A 190 -14.61 -4.61 -8.85
C GLN A 190 -15.58 -5.68 -9.31
N ASN A 191 -16.38 -5.40 -10.34
CA ASN A 191 -17.24 -6.42 -10.95
C ASN A 191 -16.47 -7.29 -11.95
N SER A 192 -17.10 -8.36 -12.45
CA SER A 192 -16.51 -9.23 -13.48
C SER A 192 -16.16 -8.55 -14.80
N ARG A 193 -16.67 -7.33 -15.07
CA ARG A 193 -16.36 -6.51 -16.24
C ARG A 193 -15.23 -5.50 -15.98
N GLY A 194 -14.58 -5.58 -14.82
CA GLY A 194 -13.49 -4.68 -14.43
C GLY A 194 -13.92 -3.31 -13.90
N SER A 195 -15.23 -3.00 -13.88
CA SER A 195 -15.73 -1.71 -13.39
C SER A 195 -15.61 -1.60 -11.87
N ARG A 196 -15.17 -0.44 -11.37
CA ARG A 196 -14.90 -0.19 -9.95
C ARG A 196 -16.06 0.48 -9.22
N TYR A 197 -16.27 0.10 -7.96
CA TYR A 197 -17.35 0.58 -7.10
C TYR A 197 -16.85 0.81 -5.67
N ARG A 198 -17.63 1.56 -4.89
CA ARG A 198 -17.45 1.71 -3.44
C ARG A 198 -18.71 1.35 -2.67
N ALA A 199 -18.57 0.64 -1.56
CA ALA A 199 -19.68 0.28 -0.69
C ALA A 199 -19.29 0.28 0.79
N SER A 200 -20.24 0.57 1.68
CA SER A 200 -20.04 0.36 3.11
C SER A 200 -20.18 -1.12 3.46
N ALA A 201 -19.60 -1.55 4.59
CA ALA A 201 -19.65 -2.94 5.07
C ALA A 201 -21.07 -3.52 5.07
N GLY A 202 -22.06 -2.75 5.53
CA GLY A 202 -23.47 -3.18 5.60
C GLY A 202 -24.18 -3.34 4.27
N ARG A 203 -23.50 -3.13 3.13
CA ARG A 203 -24.03 -3.37 1.77
C ARG A 203 -23.37 -4.57 1.08
N MET A 204 -22.44 -5.23 1.76
CA MET A 204 -21.67 -6.36 1.24
C MET A 204 -22.05 -7.64 1.98
N PHE A 205 -22.22 -8.72 1.21
CA PHE A 205 -22.67 -10.02 1.72
C PHE A 205 -21.78 -11.15 1.19
N ARG A 206 -21.63 -12.22 1.97
CA ARG A 206 -20.75 -13.37 1.63
C ARG A 206 -21.38 -14.27 0.58
N SER A 207 -22.70 -14.28 0.52
CA SER A 207 -23.47 -15.06 -0.43
C SER A 207 -24.62 -14.24 -1.02
N LYS A 208 -25.17 -14.78 -2.11
CA LYS A 208 -26.38 -14.22 -2.71
C LYS A 208 -27.59 -14.40 -1.79
N GLU A 209 -27.63 -15.51 -1.06
CA GLU A 209 -28.70 -15.88 -0.15
C GLU A 209 -28.76 -14.92 1.03
N GLU A 210 -27.62 -14.55 1.63
CA GLU A 210 -27.54 -13.54 2.69
C GLU A 210 -28.02 -12.17 2.22
N ALA A 211 -27.62 -11.77 1.01
CA ALA A 211 -28.07 -10.50 0.42
C ALA A 211 -29.59 -10.47 0.19
N LEU A 212 -30.23 -11.64 0.03
CA LEU A 212 -31.66 -11.80 -0.21
C LEU A 212 -32.47 -12.03 1.09
N GLY A 213 -31.89 -12.68 2.10
CA GLY A 213 -32.54 -13.09 3.34
C GLY A 213 -32.99 -11.95 4.26
N ILE A 214 -32.50 -10.72 4.06
CA ILE A 214 -33.01 -9.52 4.74
C ILE A 214 -34.45 -9.15 4.27
N ARG A 215 -35.03 -9.87 3.31
CA ARG A 215 -36.39 -9.64 2.79
C ARG A 215 -37.51 -10.48 3.40
N GLU A 216 -37.27 -11.47 4.25
CA GLU A 216 -38.41 -12.17 4.88
C GLU A 216 -38.97 -11.31 6.03
N PRO A 217 -40.22 -10.83 5.94
CA PRO A 217 -40.89 -10.32 7.12
C PRO A 217 -41.16 -11.50 8.07
N ALA A 218 -40.99 -11.27 9.36
CA ALA A 218 -41.43 -12.19 10.41
C ALA A 218 -42.81 -12.75 10.05
N ALA A 219 -42.90 -14.08 9.99
CA ALA A 219 -44.15 -14.78 9.78
C ALA A 219 -45.19 -14.22 10.76
N LYS A 220 -46.34 -13.81 10.21
CA LYS A 220 -47.50 -13.41 11.00
C LYS A 220 -47.81 -14.56 11.96
N GLU A 221 -47.90 -14.23 13.26
CA GLU A 221 -48.57 -15.07 14.24
C GLU A 221 -49.98 -15.40 13.70
N GLU A 222 -50.21 -16.67 13.39
CA GLU A 222 -51.56 -17.21 13.27
C GLU A 222 -52.11 -17.33 14.68
N LEU A 223 -53.04 -16.42 15.00
CA LEU A 223 -54.00 -16.56 16.09
C LEU A 223 -54.99 -17.66 15.70
N GLU A 224 -54.94 -18.79 16.40
CA GLU A 224 -56.10 -19.63 16.75
C GLU A 224 -56.06 -19.97 18.25
#